data_AF-A0A969BJI0-F1
#
_entry.id   AF-A0A969BJI0-F1
#
_cell.length_a   1.000
_cell.length_b   1.000
_cell.length_c   1.000
_cell.angle_alpha   90.00
_cell.angle_beta   90.00
_cell.angle_gamma   90.00
#
_symmetry.space_group_name_H-M   'P 1'
#
loop_
_entity.id
_entity.type
_entity.pdbx_description
1 polymer ?
#
loop_
_entity_poly.entity_id
_entity_poly.type
_entity_poly.pdbx_seq_one_letter_code
_entity_poly.pdbx_strand_id
1 'polypeptide(L)'
;MVLTTDKLTWSVAAEQLRPSFTVTASAAGERVTSVKVNADSRMLKKHETQNVLAFLEGASNDSLIVITAHYDHLGMMGSGVIFPGANDNASGVAMMLSMAQYFSHHKPKYTTVLLHLPVKRPDCWVQLILSTIPYFR
;
A
#
# COMPACT_ATOMS: atom_id res chain seq x y z
N MET A 1 -8.18 -6.59 26.92
CA MET A 1 -8.92 -7.61 26.14
C MET A 1 -10.32 -7.08 25.92
N VAL A 2 -10.79 -7.05 24.68
CA VAL A 2 -12.15 -6.64 24.34
C VAL A 2 -12.89 -7.90 23.87
N LEU A 3 -14.02 -8.21 24.49
CA LEU A 3 -14.92 -9.25 23.98
C LEU A 3 -15.83 -8.62 22.93
N THR A 4 -16.00 -9.28 21.80
CA THR A 4 -16.92 -8.82 20.75
C THR A 4 -17.79 -9.94 20.22
N THR A 5 -19.02 -9.60 19.84
CA THR A 5 -19.91 -10.44 19.04
C THR A 5 -19.77 -10.16 17.54
N ASP A 6 -19.06 -9.10 17.18
CA ASP A 6 -18.87 -8.69 15.80
C ASP A 6 -17.90 -9.62 15.07
N LYS A 7 -18.00 -9.60 13.74
CA LYS A 7 -17.00 -10.23 12.88
C LYS A 7 -15.63 -9.62 13.19
N LEU A 8 -14.65 -10.46 13.50
CA LEU A 8 -13.27 -10.01 13.66
C LEU A 8 -12.77 -9.46 12.33
N THR A 9 -12.63 -8.14 12.28
CA THR A 9 -11.96 -7.42 11.20
C THR A 9 -10.69 -6.81 11.77
N TRP A 10 -9.70 -6.63 10.90
CA TRP A 10 -8.46 -5.96 11.25
C TRP A 10 -8.08 -5.00 10.14
N SER A 11 -7.30 -3.99 10.50
CA SER A 11 -6.69 -3.06 9.57
C SER A 11 -5.25 -2.85 9.98
N VAL A 12 -4.44 -2.35 9.05
CA VAL A 12 -3.06 -1.99 9.29
C VAL A 12 -2.98 -0.62 9.95
N ALA A 13 -2.08 -0.48 10.92
CA ALA A 13 -1.80 0.79 11.57
C ALA A 13 -0.45 1.34 11.06
N ALA A 14 -0.40 2.64 10.81
CA ALA A 14 0.85 3.33 10.45
C ALA A 14 1.78 3.55 11.66
N GLU A 15 1.29 3.26 12.86
CA GLU A 15 1.98 3.48 14.13
C GLU A 15 1.98 2.20 14.97
N GLN A 16 3.05 2.04 15.76
CA GLN A 16 3.13 0.95 16.71
C GLN A 16 2.33 1.31 17.97
N LEU A 17 1.16 0.70 18.11
CA LEU A 17 0.31 0.82 19.29
C LEU A 17 0.66 -0.24 20.35
N ARG A 18 0.20 -0.04 21.58
CA ARG A 18 0.23 -1.09 22.59
C ARG A 18 -0.61 -2.27 22.11
N PRO A 19 -0.15 -3.53 22.28
CA PRO A 19 -0.89 -4.68 21.82
C PRO A 19 -2.25 -4.74 22.52
N SER A 20 -3.30 -4.82 21.71
CA SER A 20 -4.67 -5.06 22.15
C SER A 20 -5.16 -6.36 21.51
N PHE A 21 -6.00 -7.08 22.24
CA PHE A 21 -6.54 -8.35 21.78
C PHE A 21 -8.05 -8.29 21.87
N THR A 22 -8.68 -8.61 20.74
CA THR A 22 -10.12 -8.78 20.63
C THR A 22 -10.40 -10.26 20.51
N VAL A 23 -11.27 -10.78 21.36
CA VAL A 23 -11.66 -12.19 21.38
C VAL A 23 -13.14 -12.27 21.08
N THR A 24 -13.54 -13.14 20.16
CA THR A 24 -14.97 -13.38 19.90
C THR A 24 -15.59 -14.02 21.14
N ALA A 25 -16.74 -13.50 21.59
CA ALA A 25 -17.41 -13.97 22.80
C ALA A 25 -17.70 -15.50 22.75
N SER A 26 -17.99 -16.04 21.57
CA SER A 26 -18.20 -17.49 21.37
C SER A 26 -16.95 -18.35 21.61
N ALA A 27 -15.74 -17.79 21.44
CA ALA A 27 -14.48 -18.51 21.65
C ALA A 27 -13.95 -18.39 23.09
N ALA A 28 -14.43 -17.40 23.84
CA ALA A 28 -13.96 -17.10 25.20
C ALA A 28 -14.52 -18.07 26.27
N GLY A 29 -15.58 -18.83 25.94
CA GLY A 29 -16.33 -19.61 26.92
C GLY A 29 -17.02 -18.73 27.97
N GLU A 30 -17.59 -19.34 29.02
CA GLU A 30 -18.29 -18.58 30.08
C GLU A 30 -17.33 -17.73 30.94
N ARG A 31 -16.06 -18.15 31.07
CA ARG A 31 -15.10 -17.47 31.94
C ARG A 31 -13.66 -17.66 31.46
N VAL A 32 -13.06 -16.58 30.97
CA VAL A 32 -11.61 -16.50 30.69
C VAL A 32 -10.88 -16.12 31.97
N THR A 33 -10.07 -17.03 32.52
CA THR A 33 -9.29 -16.77 33.74
C THR A 33 -7.88 -16.24 33.47
N SER A 34 -7.26 -16.64 32.36
CA SER A 34 -5.97 -16.12 31.92
C SER A 34 -5.78 -16.25 30.41
N VAL A 35 -5.05 -15.30 29.82
CA VAL A 35 -4.61 -15.34 28.42
C VAL A 35 -3.14 -15.00 28.41
N LYS A 36 -2.32 -15.86 27.77
CA LYS A 36 -0.90 -15.60 27.54
C LYS A 36 -0.69 -15.39 26.05
N VAL A 37 -0.22 -14.21 25.67
CA VAL A 37 0.16 -13.90 24.29
C VAL A 37 1.64 -13.54 24.27
N ASN A 38 2.36 -14.08 23.30
CA ASN A 38 3.69 -13.62 22.95
C ASN A 38 3.61 -12.97 21.57
N ALA A 39 3.75 -11.65 21.52
CA ALA A 39 3.75 -10.89 20.29
C ALA A 39 5.02 -10.04 20.27
N ASP A 40 5.90 -10.32 19.32
CA ASP A 40 7.05 -9.49 19.03
C ASP A 40 6.72 -8.61 17.83
N SER A 41 6.83 -7.30 18.01
CA SER A 41 6.63 -6.32 16.96
C SER A 41 7.71 -5.26 17.08
N ARG A 42 8.51 -5.13 16.02
CA ARG A 42 9.59 -4.17 15.94
C ARG A 42 9.29 -3.17 14.84
N MET A 43 9.00 -1.91 15.22
CA MET A 43 8.91 -0.83 14.25
C MET A 43 10.30 -0.47 13.73
N LEU A 44 10.55 -0.75 12.46
CA LEU A 44 11.75 -0.28 11.77
C LEU A 44 11.53 1.16 11.33
N LYS A 45 12.02 2.11 12.13
CA LYS A 45 11.96 3.53 11.79
C LYS A 45 12.88 3.83 10.60
N LYS A 46 12.43 4.69 9.69
CA LYS A 46 13.18 5.14 8.50
C LYS A 46 13.59 3.99 7.58
N HIS A 47 12.68 3.06 7.29
CA HIS A 47 12.90 2.11 6.21
C HIS A 47 13.01 2.90 4.90
N GLU A 48 14.14 2.74 4.21
CA GLU A 48 14.38 3.44 2.95
C GLU A 48 13.57 2.80 1.83
N THR A 49 12.91 3.65 1.06
CA THR A 49 12.10 3.24 -0.09
C THR A 49 12.26 4.25 -1.20
N GLN A 50 11.83 3.89 -2.42
CA GLN A 50 12.03 4.72 -3.60
C GLN A 50 10.75 4.87 -4.40
N ASN A 51 10.47 6.08 -4.88
CA ASN A 51 9.45 6.25 -5.91
C ASN A 51 10.10 5.94 -7.25
N VAL A 52 9.41 5.18 -8.10
CA VAL A 52 9.86 4.93 -9.47
C VAL A 52 8.90 5.65 -10.41
N LEU A 53 9.44 6.53 -11.23
CA LEU A 53 8.67 7.38 -12.14
C LEU A 53 9.10 7.14 -13.58
N ALA A 54 8.12 6.97 -14.46
CA ALA A 54 8.32 7.12 -15.90
C ALA A 54 7.54 8.33 -16.41
N PHE A 55 8.20 9.17 -17.20
CA PHE A 55 7.63 10.35 -17.81
C PHE A 55 7.48 10.10 -19.31
N LEU A 56 6.24 10.17 -19.80
CA LEU A 56 5.90 9.94 -21.20
C LEU A 56 5.40 11.25 -21.79
N GLU A 57 6.21 11.87 -22.65
CA GLU A 57 5.84 13.12 -23.29
C GLU A 57 4.65 12.92 -24.24
N GLY A 58 3.62 13.73 -24.06
CA GLY A 58 2.42 13.72 -24.90
C GLY A 58 2.60 14.48 -26.21
N ALA A 59 1.70 14.25 -27.17
CA ALA A 59 1.56 15.12 -28.33
C ALA A 59 0.97 16.50 -27.96
N SER A 60 0.20 16.55 -26.86
CA SER A 60 -0.39 17.75 -26.26
C SER A 60 0.12 17.94 -24.84
N ASN A 61 0.38 19.21 -24.49
CA ASN A 61 0.89 19.64 -23.19
C ASN A 61 -0.13 20.46 -22.38
N ASP A 62 -1.40 20.46 -22.80
CA ASP A 62 -2.51 21.12 -22.12
C ASP A 62 -2.98 20.37 -20.86
N SER A 63 -2.61 19.10 -20.72
CA SER A 63 -3.05 18.23 -19.62
C SER A 63 -2.00 17.19 -19.26
N LEU A 64 -2.00 16.81 -17.99
CA LEU A 64 -1.12 15.79 -17.42
C LEU A 64 -1.98 14.66 -16.86
N ILE A 65 -1.73 13.43 -17.29
CA ILE A 65 -2.35 12.23 -16.73
C ILE A 65 -1.35 11.57 -15.79
N VAL A 66 -1.70 11.42 -14.52
CA VAL A 66 -0.87 10.70 -13.55
C VAL A 66 -1.56 9.38 -13.22
N ILE A 67 -0.89 8.28 -13.54
CA ILE A 67 -1.35 6.92 -13.23
C ILE A 67 -0.42 6.37 -12.16
N THR A 68 -1.03 5.77 -11.15
CA THR A 68 -0.28 5.33 -9.98
C THR A 68 -0.62 3.92 -9.56
N ALA A 69 0.39 3.21 -9.05
CA ALA A 69 0.25 1.94 -8.36
C ALA A 69 1.28 1.92 -7.23
N HIS A 70 1.06 1.09 -6.22
CA HIS A 70 2.10 0.84 -5.21
C HIS A 70 2.63 -0.58 -5.38
N TYR A 71 3.92 -0.77 -5.07
CA TYR A 71 4.62 -2.02 -5.29
C TYR A 71 5.01 -2.74 -4.00
N ASP A 72 4.67 -2.15 -2.84
CA ASP A 72 4.76 -2.81 -1.54
C ASP A 72 3.53 -3.65 -1.23
N HIS A 73 3.74 -4.62 -0.34
CA HIS A 73 2.64 -5.32 0.30
C HIS A 73 3.07 -5.93 1.65
N LEU A 74 2.11 -6.47 2.40
CA LEU A 74 2.31 -6.99 3.76
C LEU A 74 3.25 -8.20 3.82
N GLY A 75 3.31 -9.00 2.77
CA GLY A 75 4.16 -10.18 2.67
C GLY A 75 3.66 -11.34 3.54
N MET A 76 3.77 -11.24 4.87
CA MET A 76 3.47 -12.33 5.80
C MET A 76 2.92 -11.85 7.14
N MET A 77 2.11 -12.70 7.79
CA MET A 77 1.72 -12.58 9.20
C MET A 77 1.93 -13.91 9.91
N GLY A 78 2.91 -13.94 10.83
CA GLY A 78 3.32 -15.18 11.49
C GLY A 78 3.95 -16.19 10.52
N SER A 79 4.00 -17.46 10.93
CA SER A 79 4.73 -18.51 10.19
C SER A 79 3.95 -19.16 9.05
N GLY A 80 2.62 -18.96 8.97
CA GLY A 80 1.75 -19.72 8.06
C GLY A 80 0.82 -18.89 7.17
N VAL A 81 0.76 -17.56 7.36
CA VAL A 81 -0.14 -16.70 6.59
C VAL A 81 0.68 -15.80 5.68
N ILE A 82 0.47 -15.95 4.37
CA ILE A 82 1.14 -15.16 3.31
C ILE A 82 0.11 -14.26 2.65
N PHE A 83 0.48 -13.00 2.46
CA PHE A 83 -0.25 -12.02 1.68
C PHE A 83 0.58 -11.71 0.43
N PRO A 84 0.27 -12.31 -0.72
CA PRO A 84 1.13 -12.25 -1.91
C PRO A 84 0.99 -10.95 -2.70
N GLY A 85 -0.03 -10.13 -2.46
CA GLY A 85 -0.14 -8.78 -3.06
C GLY A 85 -0.52 -8.74 -4.53
N ALA A 86 -0.97 -9.87 -5.08
CA ALA A 86 -1.35 -9.96 -6.49
C ALA A 86 -2.36 -8.87 -6.90
N ASN A 87 -3.40 -8.64 -6.10
CA ASN A 87 -4.41 -7.62 -6.38
C ASN A 87 -4.17 -6.29 -5.65
N ASP A 88 -3.34 -6.28 -4.59
CA ASP A 88 -3.00 -5.09 -3.79
C ASP A 88 -1.47 -5.05 -3.63
N ASN A 89 -0.71 -4.56 -4.61
CA ASN A 89 -1.18 -3.97 -5.88
C ASN A 89 -0.28 -4.33 -7.07
N ALA A 90 0.20 -5.58 -7.11
CA ALA A 90 1.02 -6.07 -8.23
C ALA A 90 0.26 -6.03 -9.57
N SER A 91 -1.06 -6.19 -9.57
CA SER A 91 -1.91 -6.04 -10.75
C SER A 91 -1.86 -4.62 -11.33
N GLY A 92 -1.89 -3.57 -10.49
CA GLY A 92 -1.71 -2.19 -10.92
C GLY A 92 -0.32 -1.93 -11.49
N VAL A 93 0.72 -2.49 -10.85
CA VAL A 93 2.10 -2.42 -11.36
C VAL A 93 2.21 -3.10 -12.72
N ALA A 94 1.62 -4.29 -12.89
CA ALA A 94 1.63 -5.02 -14.16
C ALA A 94 0.92 -4.22 -15.27
N MET A 95 -0.21 -3.57 -14.97
CA MET A 95 -0.87 -2.68 -15.90
C MET A 95 0.04 -1.53 -16.32
N MET A 96 0.70 -0.87 -15.37
CA MET A 96 1.60 0.27 -15.68
C MET A 96 2.80 -0.14 -16.54
N LEU A 97 3.41 -1.30 -16.28
CA LEU A 97 4.49 -1.83 -17.10
C LEU A 97 4.01 -2.15 -18.53
N SER A 98 2.81 -2.72 -18.67
CA SER A 98 2.18 -2.97 -19.96
C SER A 98 1.93 -1.66 -20.74
N MET A 99 1.43 -0.62 -20.06
CA MET A 99 1.25 0.71 -20.64
C MET A 99 2.60 1.35 -21.05
N ALA A 100 3.63 1.23 -20.22
CA ALA A 100 4.97 1.74 -20.53
C ALA A 100 5.53 1.07 -21.80
N GLN A 101 5.37 -0.26 -21.92
CA GLN A 101 5.78 -0.99 -23.12
C GLN A 101 5.00 -0.50 -24.36
N TYR A 102 3.68 -0.36 -24.26
CA TYR A 102 2.86 0.14 -25.36
C TYR A 102 3.30 1.55 -25.80
N PHE A 103 3.47 2.47 -24.85
CA PHE A 103 3.84 3.85 -25.16
C PHE A 103 5.30 4.04 -25.58
N SER A 104 6.17 3.04 -25.38
CA SER A 104 7.52 3.05 -25.97
C SER A 104 7.49 3.01 -27.51
N HIS A 105 6.37 2.56 -28.10
CA HIS A 105 6.16 2.51 -29.54
C HIS A 105 5.04 3.44 -30.03
N HIS A 106 4.23 3.99 -29.13
CA HIS A 106 3.08 4.83 -29.46
C HIS A 106 3.11 6.10 -28.61
N LYS A 107 3.25 7.28 -29.22
CA LYS A 107 3.25 8.53 -28.44
C LYS A 107 1.86 8.76 -27.84
N PRO A 108 1.72 8.97 -26.52
CA PRO A 108 0.43 9.26 -25.91
C PRO A 108 -0.08 10.64 -26.36
N LYS A 109 -1.41 10.84 -26.37
CA LYS A 109 -1.99 12.14 -26.71
C LYS A 109 -1.62 13.20 -25.67
N TYR A 110 -1.76 12.87 -24.39
CA TYR A 110 -1.43 13.77 -23.28
C TYR A 110 -0.18 13.28 -22.57
N THR A 111 0.59 14.21 -22.02
CA THR A 111 1.73 13.86 -21.20
C THR A 111 1.26 12.98 -20.04
N THR A 112 1.88 11.81 -19.92
CA THR A 112 1.46 10.76 -18.99
C THR A 112 2.62 10.42 -18.05
N VAL A 113 2.35 10.41 -16.75
CA VAL A 113 3.31 10.03 -15.72
C VAL A 113 2.86 8.73 -15.08
N LEU A 114 3.74 7.73 -15.11
CA LEU A 114 3.55 6.46 -14.44
C LEU A 114 4.36 6.48 -13.13
N LEU A 115 3.68 6.62 -12.00
CA LEU A 115 4.29 6.74 -10.67
C LEU A 115 4.05 5.50 -9.81
N HIS A 116 5.11 4.73 -9.58
CA HIS A 116 5.12 3.56 -8.71
C HIS A 116 5.57 3.96 -7.31
N LEU A 117 4.71 3.72 -6.31
CA LEU A 117 4.97 4.09 -4.93
C LEU A 117 5.32 2.91 -4.03
N PRO A 118 6.20 3.12 -3.04
CA PRO A 118 6.57 2.09 -2.09
C PRO A 118 5.63 1.94 -0.89
N VAL A 119 4.66 2.84 -0.71
CA VAL A 119 3.72 2.77 0.41
C VAL A 119 2.39 3.37 0.00
N LYS A 120 1.31 2.67 0.33
CA LYS A 120 -0.06 3.19 0.25
C LYS A 120 -0.30 4.22 1.37
N ARG A 121 -0.10 5.51 1.08
CA ARG A 121 -0.41 6.62 2.01
C ARG A 121 -1.29 7.69 1.38
N PRO A 122 -2.64 7.64 1.56
CA PRO A 122 -3.59 8.51 0.85
C PRO A 122 -3.34 10.01 1.03
N ASP A 123 -2.72 10.41 2.13
CA ASP A 123 -2.35 11.78 2.48
C ASP A 123 -1.11 12.31 1.74
N CYS A 124 -0.25 11.44 1.20
CA CYS A 124 1.02 11.86 0.60
C CYS A 124 0.97 12.06 -0.92
N TRP A 125 -0.02 11.47 -1.62
CA TRP A 125 0.03 11.36 -3.09
C TRP A 125 0.08 12.72 -3.79
N VAL A 126 -0.72 13.68 -3.35
CA VAL A 126 -0.77 15.01 -3.96
C VAL A 126 0.54 15.77 -3.72
N GLN A 127 1.03 15.78 -2.46
CA GLN A 127 2.29 16.43 -2.10
C GLN A 127 3.49 15.82 -2.86
N LEU A 128 3.45 14.50 -3.07
CA LEU A 128 4.50 13.77 -3.77
C LEU A 128 4.48 14.05 -5.28
N ILE A 129 3.30 14.06 -5.89
CA ILE A 129 3.11 14.43 -7.30
C ILE A 129 3.66 15.84 -7.54
N LEU A 130 3.28 16.80 -6.69
CA LEU A 130 3.73 18.19 -6.79
C LEU A 130 5.25 18.34 -6.59
N SER A 131 5.88 17.54 -5.73
CA SER A 131 7.32 17.65 -5.44
C SER A 131 8.21 16.84 -6.39
N THR A 132 7.67 15.80 -7.05
CA THR A 132 8.44 14.83 -7.85
C THR A 132 8.34 15.10 -9.35
N ILE A 133 7.20 15.60 -9.83
CA ILE A 133 7.01 15.83 -11.27
C ILE A 133 7.60 17.19 -11.65
N PRO A 134 8.55 17.26 -12.60
CA PRO A 134 9.24 18.51 -12.97
C PRO A 134 8.31 19.64 -13.40
N TYR A 135 7.12 19.31 -13.92
CA TYR A 135 6.13 20.27 -14.40
C TYR A 135 5.45 21.10 -13.30
N PHE A 136 5.59 20.71 -12.04
CA PHE A 136 5.01 21.41 -10.88
C PHE A 136 6.07 22.08 -9.98
N ARG A 137 7.34 22.12 -10.41
CA ARG A 137 8.42 22.86 -9.75
C ARG A 137 8.64 24.23 -10.37
#